data_AF-M6UPH2-F1
#
_entry.id   AF-M6UPH2-F1
#
_cell.length_a   1.000
_cell.length_b   1.000
_cell.length_c   1.000
_cell.angle_alpha   90.00
_cell.angle_beta   90.00
_cell.angle_gamma   90.00
#
_symmetry.space_group_name_H-M   'P 1'
#
loop_
_entity.id
_entity.type
_entity.pdbx_description
1 polymer ?
#
loop_
_entity_poly.entity_id
_entity_poly.type
_entity_poly.pdbx_seq_one_letter_code
_entity_poly.pdbx_strand_id
1 'polypeptide(L)'
;MEVLNASITDMDALNAAMDNLTNAENARKAWETKLVSSLDKLKGIGDFKGDSSFKNASIQALETYLNVVSKDYKRLIELRGLGDKADPKEIDQILTRINQDFEKAATSLNAASEKFAKEYAAQ
;
A
#
# COMPACT_ATOMS: atom_id res chain seq x y z
N MET A 1 13.05 3.63 -0.24
CA MET A 1 11.93 4.22 -1.03
C MET A 1 11.57 3.42 -2.28
N GLU A 2 12.46 2.55 -2.78
CA GLU A 2 12.18 1.70 -3.95
C GLU A 2 10.90 0.85 -3.86
N VAL A 3 10.56 0.34 -2.66
CA VAL A 3 9.35 -0.46 -2.43
C VAL A 3 8.05 0.32 -2.62
N LEU A 4 7.98 1.57 -2.15
CA LEU A 4 6.78 2.40 -2.30
C LEU A 4 6.64 2.87 -3.75
N ASN A 5 7.77 3.15 -4.42
CA ASN A 5 7.78 3.40 -5.87
C ASN A 5 7.35 2.15 -6.67
N ALA A 6 7.76 0.95 -6.25
CA ALA A 6 7.37 -0.31 -6.86
C ALA A 6 5.91 -0.71 -6.56
N SER A 7 5.29 -0.11 -5.54
CA SER A 7 3.91 -0.42 -5.16
C SER A 7 2.89 0.05 -6.20
N ILE A 8 3.23 1.05 -7.03
CA ILE A 8 2.41 1.42 -8.19
C ILE A 8 2.37 0.25 -9.18
N THR A 9 3.52 -0.34 -9.50
CA THR A 9 3.61 -1.51 -10.39
C THR A 9 2.84 -2.70 -9.83
N ASP A 10 2.93 -2.95 -8.52
CA ASP A 10 2.19 -4.05 -7.88
C ASP A 10 0.66 -3.79 -7.89
N MET A 11 0.24 -2.54 -7.69
CA MET A 11 -1.16 -2.12 -7.83
C MET A 11 -1.68 -2.33 -9.25
N ASP A 12 -0.92 -1.89 -10.26
CA ASP A 12 -1.27 -2.06 -11.68
C ASP A 12 -1.37 -3.54 -12.05
N ALA A 13 -0.41 -4.35 -11.59
CA ALA A 13 -0.43 -5.80 -11.80
C ALA A 13 -1.64 -6.47 -11.14
N LEU A 14 -1.99 -6.07 -9.92
CA LEU A 14 -3.18 -6.57 -9.24
C LEU A 14 -4.46 -6.18 -10.00
N ASN A 15 -4.60 -4.91 -10.36
CA ASN A 15 -5.75 -4.41 -11.12
C ASN A 15 -5.91 -5.10 -12.47
N ALA A 16 -4.81 -5.30 -13.21
CA ALA A 16 -4.81 -6.03 -14.48
C ALA A 16 -5.20 -7.51 -14.32
N ALA A 17 -4.94 -8.11 -13.17
CA ALA A 17 -5.29 -9.49 -12.87
C ALA A 17 -6.76 -9.69 -12.46
N MET A 18 -7.53 -8.61 -12.24
CA MET A 18 -8.88 -8.68 -11.64
C MET A 18 -9.95 -9.36 -12.52
N ASP A 19 -9.65 -9.65 -13.78
CA ASP A 19 -10.52 -10.46 -14.66
C ASP A 19 -10.37 -11.97 -14.44
N ASN A 20 -9.31 -12.39 -13.73
CA ASN A 20 -9.09 -13.77 -13.32
C ASN A 20 -8.81 -13.81 -11.80
N LEU A 21 -9.80 -14.27 -11.02
CA LEU A 21 -9.75 -14.23 -9.56
C LEU A 21 -8.56 -14.99 -8.97
N THR A 22 -8.10 -16.07 -9.62
CA THR A 22 -6.90 -16.79 -9.19
C THR A 22 -5.65 -15.95 -9.39
N ASN A 23 -5.52 -15.29 -10.53
CA ASN A 23 -4.40 -14.39 -10.80
C ASN A 23 -4.43 -13.17 -9.88
N ALA A 24 -5.60 -12.59 -9.64
CA ALA A 24 -5.79 -11.47 -8.72
C ALA A 24 -5.36 -11.85 -7.30
N GLU A 25 -5.80 -13.00 -6.78
CA GLU A 25 -5.42 -13.43 -5.44
C GLU A 25 -3.92 -13.75 -5.33
N ASN A 26 -3.32 -14.30 -6.39
CA ASN A 26 -1.87 -14.54 -6.45
C ASN A 26 -1.08 -13.22 -6.46
N ALA A 27 -1.49 -12.24 -7.27
CA ALA A 27 -0.88 -10.91 -7.31
C ALA A 27 -1.02 -10.20 -5.95
N ARG A 28 -2.21 -10.27 -5.33
CA ARG A 28 -2.49 -9.71 -4.01
C ARG A 28 -1.57 -10.29 -2.93
N LYS A 29 -1.44 -11.62 -2.86
CA LYS A 29 -0.53 -12.30 -1.90
C LYS A 29 0.93 -11.97 -2.14
N ALA A 30 1.35 -11.87 -3.40
CA ALA A 30 2.72 -11.50 -3.74
C ALA A 30 3.03 -10.08 -3.27
N TRP A 31 2.12 -9.13 -3.50
CA TRP A 31 2.28 -7.76 -3.02
C TRP A 31 2.24 -7.67 -1.49
N GLU A 32 1.30 -8.36 -0.84
CA GLU A 32 1.23 -8.47 0.62
C GLU A 32 2.55 -8.95 1.23
N THR A 33 3.16 -9.99 0.65
CA THR A 33 4.45 -10.53 1.09
C THR A 33 5.58 -9.49 0.98
N LYS A 34 5.62 -8.73 -0.12
CA LYS A 34 6.61 -7.65 -0.30
C LYS A 34 6.43 -6.55 0.73
N LEU A 35 5.19 -6.15 1.03
CA LEU A 35 4.86 -5.12 2.01
C LEU A 35 5.27 -5.55 3.43
N VAL A 36 4.94 -6.78 3.84
CA VAL A 36 5.35 -7.33 5.14
C VAL A 36 6.87 -7.35 5.26
N SER A 37 7.58 -7.89 4.27
CA SER A 37 9.05 -7.93 4.29
C SER A 37 9.68 -6.53 4.40
N SER A 38 9.06 -5.54 3.76
CA SER A 38 9.56 -4.16 3.78
C SER A 38 9.28 -3.46 5.10
N LEU A 39 8.12 -3.72 5.72
CA LEU A 39 7.81 -3.26 7.07
C LEU A 39 8.80 -3.81 8.09
N ASP A 40 9.09 -5.11 8.04
CA ASP A 40 10.04 -5.74 8.96
C ASP A 40 11.44 -5.14 8.83
N LYS A 41 11.92 -4.97 7.60
CA LYS A 41 13.20 -4.29 7.32
C LYS A 41 13.21 -2.89 7.90
N LEU A 42 12.16 -2.10 7.66
CA LEU A 42 12.10 -0.70 8.09
C LEU A 42 12.02 -0.57 9.62
N LYS A 43 11.27 -1.46 10.29
CA LYS A 43 11.21 -1.54 11.75
C LYS A 43 12.55 -1.94 12.37
N GLY A 44 13.38 -2.70 11.65
CA GLY A 44 14.74 -3.05 12.04
C GLY A 44 15.79 -1.94 11.84
N ILE A 45 15.46 -0.86 11.13
CA ILE A 45 16.37 0.27 10.91
C ILE A 45 16.34 1.22 12.10
N GLY A 46 17.53 1.58 12.60
CA GLY A 46 17.69 2.60 13.64
C GLY A 46 17.35 4.01 13.14
N ASP A 47 17.33 4.96 14.07
CA ASP A 47 17.01 6.35 13.73
C ASP A 47 18.16 7.01 12.98
N PHE A 48 17.85 7.85 12.00
CA PHE A 48 18.87 8.55 11.22
C PHE A 48 19.32 9.79 11.98
N LYS A 49 20.54 9.78 12.52
CA LYS A 49 21.07 10.88 13.36
C LYS A 49 20.11 11.23 14.52
N GLY A 50 19.40 10.23 15.06
CA GLY A 50 18.41 10.39 16.12
C GLY A 50 17.02 10.83 15.65
N ASP A 51 16.81 11.07 14.35
CA ASP A 51 15.49 11.33 13.78
C ASP A 51 14.84 10.05 13.23
N SER A 52 13.63 9.78 13.72
CA SER A 52 12.79 8.65 13.28
C SER A 52 11.61 9.10 12.40
N SER A 53 11.43 10.39 12.16
CA SER A 53 10.24 10.97 11.54
C SER A 53 9.93 10.37 10.17
N PHE A 54 10.91 10.36 9.26
CA PHE A 54 10.74 9.80 7.92
C PHE A 54 10.57 8.28 7.92
N LYS A 55 11.28 7.58 8.81
CA LYS A 55 11.12 6.14 9.04
C LYS A 55 9.69 5.82 9.48
N ASN A 56 9.17 6.53 10.47
CA ASN A 56 7.83 6.30 11.01
C ASN A 56 6.75 6.62 9.98
N ALA A 57 6.91 7.70 9.21
CA ALA A 57 6.00 8.01 8.09
C ALA A 57 6.02 6.91 7.01
N SER A 58 7.20 6.36 6.71
CA SER A 58 7.36 5.24 5.78
C SER A 58 6.72 3.94 6.31
N ILE A 59 6.83 3.66 7.62
CA ILE A 59 6.14 2.53 8.26
C ILE A 59 4.63 2.71 8.13
N GLN A 60 4.12 3.90 8.47
CA GLN A 60 2.70 4.17 8.42
C GLN A 60 2.13 4.03 7.01
N ALA A 61 2.84 4.53 5.99
CA ALA A 61 2.44 4.38 4.59
C ALA A 61 2.38 2.89 4.18
N LEU A 62 3.40 2.10 4.53
CA LEU A 62 3.42 0.67 4.25
C LEU A 62 2.34 -0.11 5.01
N GLU A 63 2.01 0.27 6.24
CA GLU A 63 0.91 -0.31 7.02
C GLU A 63 -0.45 0.00 6.38
N THR A 64 -0.65 1.21 5.85
CA THR A 64 -1.84 1.57 5.07
C THR A 64 -1.95 0.71 3.80
N TYR A 65 -0.86 0.58 3.03
CA TYR A 65 -0.84 -0.26 1.82
C TYR A 65 -1.13 -1.72 2.17
N LEU A 66 -0.54 -2.24 3.25
CA LEU A 66 -0.79 -3.60 3.71
C LEU A 66 -2.25 -3.80 4.11
N ASN A 67 -2.87 -2.83 4.79
CA ASN A 67 -4.29 -2.90 5.15
C ASN A 67 -5.17 -2.95 3.91
N VAL A 68 -4.90 -2.11 2.91
CA VAL A 68 -5.62 -2.11 1.63
C VAL A 68 -5.48 -3.47 0.92
N VAL A 69 -4.28 -4.02 0.84
CA VAL A 69 -4.02 -5.30 0.14
C VAL A 69 -4.58 -6.51 0.89
N SER A 70 -4.49 -6.53 2.22
CA SER A 70 -4.94 -7.66 3.05
C SER A 70 -6.45 -7.67 3.30
N LYS A 71 -7.12 -6.50 3.25
CA LYS A 71 -8.54 -6.36 3.54
C LYS A 71 -9.35 -5.93 2.32
N ASP A 72 -9.12 -4.72 1.81
CA ASP A 72 -9.99 -4.13 0.80
C ASP A 72 -9.88 -4.85 -0.56
N TYR A 73 -8.67 -5.09 -1.07
CA TYR A 73 -8.49 -5.88 -2.29
C TYR A 73 -8.97 -7.33 -2.13
N LYS A 74 -8.71 -7.94 -0.97
CA LYS A 74 -9.21 -9.28 -0.69
C LYS A 74 -10.74 -9.33 -0.77
N ARG A 75 -11.41 -8.37 -0.12
CA ARG A 75 -12.88 -8.26 -0.16
C ARG A 75 -13.40 -7.95 -1.57
N LEU A 76 -12.70 -7.12 -2.33
CA LEU A 76 -13.06 -6.81 -3.71
C LEU A 76 -13.00 -8.05 -4.61
N ILE A 77 -11.96 -8.90 -4.45
CA ILE A 77 -11.85 -10.18 -5.16
C ILE A 77 -13.00 -11.12 -4.78
N GLU A 78 -13.30 -11.23 -3.48
CA GLU A 78 -14.44 -12.03 -2.98
C GLU A 78 -15.76 -11.57 -3.60
N LEU A 79 -16.02 -10.27 -3.62
CA LEU A 79 -17.23 -9.69 -4.22
C LEU A 79 -17.31 -9.96 -5.72
N ARG A 80 -16.21 -9.81 -6.47
CA ARG A 80 -16.20 -10.17 -7.89
C ARG A 80 -16.51 -11.65 -8.12
N GLY A 81 -16.12 -12.53 -7.21
CA GLY A 81 -16.48 -13.95 -7.22
C GLY A 81 -17.97 -14.25 -7.05
N LEU A 82 -18.75 -13.30 -6.52
CA LEU A 82 -20.21 -13.43 -6.39
C LEU A 82 -20.95 -13.09 -7.69
N GLY A 83 -20.30 -12.45 -8.66
CA GLY A 83 -20.93 -11.97 -9.90
C GLY A 83 -22.13 -11.07 -9.60
N ASP A 84 -23.27 -11.35 -10.24
CA ASP A 84 -24.51 -10.58 -10.09
C ASP A 84 -25.09 -10.55 -8.67
N LYS A 85 -24.57 -11.39 -7.75
CA LYS A 85 -25.00 -11.42 -6.34
C LYS A 85 -24.22 -10.44 -5.46
N ALA A 86 -23.18 -9.79 -5.99
CA ALA A 86 -22.41 -8.81 -5.23
C ALA A 86 -23.24 -7.55 -4.99
N ASP A 87 -23.08 -6.91 -3.82
CA ASP A 87 -23.66 -5.58 -3.57
C ASP A 87 -22.81 -4.52 -4.30
N PRO A 88 -23.36 -3.84 -5.33
CA PRO A 88 -22.63 -2.81 -6.07
C PRO A 88 -22.20 -1.64 -5.17
N LYS A 89 -22.99 -1.33 -4.13
CA LYS A 89 -22.68 -0.25 -3.20
C LYS A 89 -21.47 -0.60 -2.34
N GLU A 90 -21.32 -1.87 -1.94
CA GLU A 90 -20.16 -2.33 -1.20
C GLU A 90 -18.89 -2.23 -2.07
N ILE A 91 -18.99 -2.62 -3.35
CA ILE A 91 -17.89 -2.48 -4.32
C ILE A 91 -17.44 -1.03 -4.44
N ASP A 92 -18.37 -0.10 -4.66
CA ASP A 92 -18.05 1.33 -4.80
C ASP A 92 -17.40 1.92 -3.53
N GLN A 93 -17.89 1.52 -2.35
CA GLN A 93 -17.32 1.94 -1.08
C GLN A 93 -15.89 1.42 -0.89
N ILE A 94 -15.62 0.17 -1.26
CA ILE A 94 -14.29 -0.42 -1.20
C ILE A 94 -13.34 0.31 -2.15
N LEU A 95 -13.73 0.51 -3.41
CA LEU A 95 -12.92 1.24 -4.39
C LEU A 95 -12.61 2.67 -3.93
N THR A 96 -13.60 3.35 -3.35
CA THR A 96 -13.41 4.69 -2.78
C THR A 96 -12.40 4.68 -1.63
N ARG A 97 -12.51 3.73 -0.69
CA ARG A 97 -11.55 3.60 0.42
C ARG A 97 -10.14 3.30 -0.08
N ILE A 98 -9.99 2.38 -1.03
CA ILE A 98 -8.70 2.03 -1.63
C ILE A 98 -8.00 3.29 -2.16
N ASN A 99 -8.72 4.10 -2.95
CA ASN A 99 -8.16 5.33 -3.53
C ASN A 99 -7.79 6.36 -2.45
N GLN A 100 -8.68 6.59 -1.47
CA GLN A 100 -8.44 7.54 -0.39
C GLN A 100 -7.25 7.15 0.48
N ASP A 101 -7.13 5.86 0.83
CA ASP A 101 -6.05 5.37 1.66
C ASP A 101 -4.69 5.46 0.95
N PHE A 102 -4.63 5.13 -0.35
CA PHE A 102 -3.41 5.31 -1.13
C PHE A 102 -3.01 6.78 -1.27
N GLU A 103 -3.95 7.66 -1.60
CA GLU A 103 -3.68 9.10 -1.75
C GLU A 103 -3.18 9.71 -0.43
N LYS A 104 -3.82 9.37 0.69
CA LYS A 104 -3.45 9.86 2.01
C LYS A 104 -2.06 9.38 2.43
N ALA A 105 -1.75 8.11 2.21
CA ALA A 105 -0.44 7.53 2.51
C ALA A 105 0.66 8.15 1.63
N ALA A 106 0.42 8.31 0.33
CA ALA A 106 1.36 8.95 -0.59
C ALA A 106 1.62 10.42 -0.21
N THR A 107 0.57 11.18 0.09
CA THR A 107 0.69 12.59 0.48
C THR A 107 1.49 12.75 1.77
N SER A 108 1.16 11.96 2.79
CA SER A 108 1.86 11.99 4.09
C SER A 108 3.34 11.62 3.95
N LEU A 109 3.63 10.60 3.14
CA LEU A 109 5.00 10.16 2.88
C LEU A 109 5.81 11.20 2.12
N ASN A 110 5.24 11.81 1.08
CA ASN A 110 5.90 12.84 0.29
C ASN A 110 6.27 14.04 1.17
N ALA A 111 5.34 14.49 2.01
CA ALA A 111 5.60 15.58 2.96
C ALA A 111 6.74 15.23 3.94
N ALA A 112 6.76 14.00 4.48
CA ALA A 112 7.84 13.55 5.36
C ALA A 112 9.18 13.43 4.61
N SER A 113 9.16 12.97 3.36
CA SER A 113 10.34 12.87 2.50
C SER A 113 10.94 14.24 2.20
N GLU A 114 10.11 15.21 1.80
CA GLU A 114 10.54 16.57 1.55
C GLU A 114 11.11 17.25 2.78
N LYS A 115 10.48 17.04 3.95
CA LYS A 115 10.97 17.57 5.22
C LYS A 115 12.35 16.98 5.55
N PHE A 116 12.46 15.66 5.50
CA PHE A 116 13.73 14.96 5.75
C PHE A 116 14.82 15.42 4.79
N ALA A 117 14.51 15.53 3.50
CA ALA A 117 15.45 16.05 2.51
C ALA A 117 15.88 17.48 2.86
N LYS A 118 14.98 18.39 3.22
CA LYS A 118 15.33 19.76 3.61
C LYS A 118 16.22 19.81 4.85
N GLU A 119 15.96 18.97 5.85
CA GLU A 119 16.72 18.92 7.11
C GLU A 119 18.14 18.35 6.93
N TYR A 120 18.33 17.46 5.95
CA TYR A 120 19.58 16.72 5.76
C TYR A 120 20.29 16.96 4.41
N ALA A 121 19.76 17.82 3.52
CA ALA A 121 20.34 18.10 2.18
C ALA A 121 21.68 18.86 2.20
N ALA A 122 22.08 19.42 3.35
CA ALA A 122 23.28 20.26 3.48
C ALA A 122 24.35 19.65 4.41
N GLN A 123 24.30 18.34 4.68
CA GLN A 123 25.23 17.66 5.60
C GLN A 123 26.19 16.71 4.87
#